data_AF-A0A2V7MF07-F1
#
_entry.id   AF-A0A2V7MF07-F1
#
_cell.length_a   1.000
_cell.length_b   1.000
_cell.length_c   1.000
_cell.angle_alpha   90.00
_cell.angle_beta   90.00
_cell.angle_gamma   90.00
#
_symmetry.space_group_name_H-M   'P 1'
#
loop_
_entity.id
_entity.type
_entity.pdbx_description
1 polymer ?
#
loop_
_entity_poly.entity_id
_entity_poly.type
_entity_poly.pdbx_seq_one_letter_code
_entity_poly.pdbx_strand_id
1 'polypeptide(L)' 'MSARLRLGTRGSRLAIWQAEWVQAALARAGVVAELVIIETRG' A
#
# COMPACT_ATOMS: atom_id res chain seq x y z
N MET A 1 0.55 19.35 9.03
CA MET A 1 -0.25 18.12 8.87
C MET A 1 0.56 17.15 8.02
N SER A 2 1.08 16.06 8.59
CA SER A 2 1.67 14.98 7.78
C SER A 2 0.53 14.05 7.38
N ALA A 3 -0.01 14.22 6.17
CA ALA A 3 -1.06 13.35 5.67
C ALA A 3 -0.46 11.96 5.45
N ARG A 4 -0.95 10.96 6.20
CA ARG A 4 -0.55 9.56 6.02
C ARG A 4 -0.91 9.13 4.59
N LEU A 5 0.06 8.63 3.84
CA LEU A 5 -0.15 8.21 2.45
C LEU A 5 -1.02 6.94 2.43
N ARG A 6 -2.05 6.91 1.60
CA ARG A 6 -2.91 5.72 1.44
C ARG A 6 -2.48 4.97 0.18
N LEU A 7 -2.07 3.73 0.33
CA LEU A 7 -1.61 2.86 -0.75
C LEU A 7 -2.72 1.85 -1.08
N GLY A 8 -3.46 2.13 -2.15
CA GLY A 8 -4.51 1.25 -2.66
C GLY A 8 -3.95 0.01 -3.35
N THR A 9 -4.48 -1.19 -3.06
CA THR A 9 -4.10 -2.43 -3.75
C THR A 9 -5.29 -3.38 -3.92
N ARG A 10 -5.21 -4.31 -4.87
CA ARG A 10 -6.20 -5.39 -5.03
C ARG A 10 -6.07 -6.40 -3.88
N GLY A 11 -7.15 -7.12 -3.59
CA GLY A 11 -7.17 -8.15 -2.53
C GLY A 11 -6.46 -9.47 -2.86
N SER A 12 -5.85 -9.63 -4.04
CA SER A 12 -5.14 -10.87 -4.38
C SER A 12 -3.82 -10.97 -3.61
N ARG A 13 -3.38 -12.20 -3.29
CA ARG A 13 -2.12 -12.42 -2.55
C ARG A 13 -0.92 -11.76 -3.19
N LEU A 14 -0.83 -11.79 -4.52
CA LEU A 14 0.26 -11.14 -5.26
C LEU A 14 0.20 -9.61 -5.13
N ALA A 15 -0.98 -9.01 -5.25
CA ALA A 15 -1.14 -7.56 -5.15
C ALA A 15 -0.86 -7.04 -3.74
N ILE A 16 -1.23 -7.81 -2.71
CA ILE A 16 -0.88 -7.51 -1.32
C ILE A 16 0.64 -7.55 -1.13
N TRP A 17 1.31 -8.62 -1.58
CA TRP A 17 2.77 -8.73 -1.49
C TRP A 17 3.50 -7.57 -2.19
N GLN A 18 3.02 -7.18 -3.38
CA GLN A 18 3.54 -6.01 -4.10
C GLN A 18 3.35 -4.72 -3.29
N ALA A 19 2.18 -4.55 -2.67
CA ALA A 19 1.87 -3.37 -1.89
C ALA A 19 2.68 -3.29 -0.58
N GLU A 20 2.93 -4.42 0.08
CA GLU A 20 3.83 -4.51 1.24
C GLU A 20 5.27 -4.15 0.86
N TRP A 21 5.74 -4.60 -0.32
CA TRP A 21 7.06 -4.23 -0.83
C TRP A 21 7.19 -2.71 -1.03
N VAL A 22 6.17 -2.07 -1.62
CA VAL A 22 6.13 -0.61 -1.81
C VAL A 22 6.04 0.12 -0.46
N GLN A 23 5.20 -0.36 0.46
CA GLN A 23 5.08 0.21 1.82
C GLN A 23 6.43 0.17 2.54
N ALA A 24 7.18 -0.93 2.44
CA ALA A 24 8.51 -1.05 3.03
C ALA A 24 9.51 -0.08 2.38
N ALA A 25 9.43 0.15 1.05
CA ALA A 25 10.25 1.13 0.37
C ALA A 25 9.95 2.58 0.81
N LEU A 26 8.66 2.90 0.95
CA LEU A 26 8.21 4.21 1.47
C LEU A 26 8.68 4.42 2.92
N ALA A 27 8.56 3.41 3.77
CA ALA A 27 9.04 3.48 5.16
C ALA A 27 10.55 3.76 5.24
N ARG A 28 11.36 3.14 4.38
CA ARG A 28 12.81 3.43 4.26
C ARG A 28 13.09 4.88 3.83
N ALA A 29 12.19 5.49 3.06
CA ALA A 29 12.24 6.89 2.66
C ALA A 29 11.61 7.86 3.68
N GLY A 30 11.19 7.38 4.86
CA GLY A 30 10.55 8.20 5.90
C GLY A 30 9.07 8.51 5.64
N VAL A 31 8.44 7.82 4.70
CA VAL A 31 7.02 8.01 4.36
C VAL A 31 6.18 6.90 4.99
N VAL A 32 5.26 7.29 5.88
CA VAL A 32 4.29 6.36 6.48
C VAL A 32 3.14 6.14 5.51
N ALA A 33 2.92 4.89 5.11
CA ALA A 33 1.83 4.50 4.23
C ALA A 33 0.89 3.46 4.87
N GLU A 34 -0.41 3.62 4.65
CA GLU A 34 -1.47 2.70 5.06
C GLU A 34 -1.96 1.90 3.85
N LEU A 35 -2.00 0.57 3.95
CA LEU A 35 -2.57 -0.28 2.90
C LEU A 35 -4.10 -0.20 2.92
N VAL A 36 -4.69 0.07 1.77
CA VAL A 36 -6.15 0.10 1.56
C VAL A 36 -6.50 -0.94 0.51
N ILE A 37 -7.27 -1.96 0.88
CA ILE A 37 -7.75 -2.97 -0.06
C ILE A 37 -8.92 -2.37 -0.87
N ILE A 38 -8.84 -2.50 -2.19
CA ILE A 38 -9.85 -2.05 -3.14
C ILE A 38 -10.43 -3.28 -3.84
N GLU A 39 -11.74 -3.45 -3.73
CA GLU A 39 -12.46 -4.46 -4.51
C GLU A 39 -12.56 -4.03 -5.97
N THR A 40 -12.19 -4.94 -6.87
CA THR A 40 -12.27 -4.73 -8.32
C THR A 40 -13.10 -5.85 -8.92
N ARG A 41 -13.89 -5.58 -9.97
CA ARG A 41 -14.77 -6.58 -10.60
C ARG A 41 -14.07 -7.53 -11.60
N GLY A 42 -12.73 -7.55 -11.61
CA GLY A 42 -11.90 -8.24 -12.61
C GLY A 42 -11.20 -7.25 -13.50
#